data_AF-A0A7X8RK95-F1
#
_entry.id   AF-A0A7X8RK95-F1
#
_cell.length_a   1.000
_cell.length_b   1.000
_cell.length_c   1.000
_cell.angle_alpha   90.00
_cell.angle_beta   90.00
_cell.angle_gamma   90.00
#
_symmetry.space_group_name_H-M   'P 1'
#
loop_
_entity.id
_entity.type
_entity.pdbx_description
1 polymer ?
#
loop_
_entity_poly.entity_id
_entity_poly.type
_entity_poly.pdbx_seq_one_letter_code
_entity_poly.pdbx_strand_id
1 'polypeptide(L)' 'MKTLDPHDNCSITKLSDESLQFAYENAKAENLDHYFIQLLEAELLKRKEGCVY' A
#
# COMPACT_ATOMS: atom_id res chain seq x y z
N MET A 1 7.84 -11.11 27.37
CA MET A 1 7.78 -10.93 25.91
C MET A 1 6.54 -10.11 25.60
N LYS A 2 6.69 -8.85 25.17
CA LYS A 2 5.54 -8.06 24.72
C LYS A 2 5.12 -8.62 23.37
N THR A 3 3.95 -9.26 23.34
CA THR A 3 3.24 -9.56 22.09
C THR A 3 3.04 -8.23 21.37
N LEU A 4 3.70 -8.04 20.23
CA LEU A 4 3.32 -6.98 19.31
C LEU A 4 1.90 -7.32 18.89
N ASP A 5 0.94 -6.47 19.29
CA ASP A 5 -0.43 -6.52 18.75
C ASP A 5 -0.34 -6.71 17.23
N PRO A 6 -1.19 -7.54 16.61
CA PRO A 6 -1.22 -7.64 15.16
C PRO A 6 -1.44 -6.23 14.62
N HIS A 7 -0.38 -5.66 14.05
CA HIS A 7 -0.46 -4.35 13.46
C HIS A 7 -1.34 -4.48 12.22
N ASP A 8 -2.66 -4.32 12.38
CA ASP A 8 -3.62 -3.90 11.34
C ASP A 8 -3.31 -2.46 10.87
N ASN A 9 -2.02 -2.12 10.85
CA ASN A 9 -1.44 -0.83 10.61
C ASN A 9 -0.68 -0.87 9.31
N CYS A 10 -1.24 -1.55 8.31
CA CYS A 10 -0.82 -1.32 6.94
C CYS A 10 -1.31 0.10 6.58
N SER A 11 -0.53 1.13 6.92
CA SER A 11 -0.89 2.54 6.71
C SER A 11 -1.32 2.85 5.27
N ILE A 12 -0.90 2.00 4.33
CA ILE A 12 -1.27 2.01 2.92
C ILE A 12 -2.79 1.81 2.72
N THR A 13 -3.46 0.96 3.50
CA THR A 13 -4.91 0.73 3.37
C THR A 13 -5.75 1.94 3.79
N LYS A 14 -5.16 2.85 4.58
CA LYS A 14 -5.80 4.09 5.05
C LYS A 14 -5.63 5.26 4.06
N LEU A 15 -4.82 5.10 3.02
CA LEU A 15 -4.65 6.13 1.99
C LEU A 15 -5.93 6.29 1.17
N SER A 16 -6.26 7.50 0.75
CA SER A 16 -7.25 7.71 -0.31
C SER A 16 -6.72 7.17 -1.64
N ASP A 17 -7.60 6.89 -2.60
CA ASP A 17 -7.20 6.38 -3.92
C ASP A 17 -6.23 7.33 -4.62
N GLU A 18 -6.46 8.64 -4.51
CA GLU A 18 -5.59 9.67 -5.06
C GLU A 18 -4.20 9.66 -4.42
N SER A 19 -4.12 9.59 -3.09
CA SER A 19 -2.83 9.53 -2.39
C SER A 19 -2.07 8.24 -2.65
N LEU A 20 -2.79 7.12 -2.81
CA LEU A 20 -2.20 5.83 -3.14
C LEU A 20 -1.62 5.81 -4.55
N GLN A 21 -2.36 6.34 -5.53
CA GLN A 21 -1.89 6.48 -6.91
C GLN A 21 -0.68 7.42 -6.98
N PHE A 22 -0.74 8.57 -6.30
CA PHE A 22 0.39 9.52 -6.22
C PHE A 22 1.63 8.86 -5.62
N ALA A 23 1.48 8.09 -4.52
CA ALA A 23 2.60 7.40 -3.90
C ALA A 23 3.23 6.36 -4.84
N TYR A 24 2.42 5.60 -5.58
CA TYR A 24 2.91 4.59 -6.53
C TYR A 24 3.70 5.22 -7.68
N GLU A 25 3.21 6.31 -8.25
CA GLU A 25 3.88 7.00 -9.36
C GLU A 25 5.20 7.63 -8.93
N ASN A 26 5.23 8.30 -7.77
CA ASN A 26 6.47 8.87 -7.25
C ASN A 26 7.48 7.78 -6.84
N ALA A 27 7.02 6.69 -6.24
CA ALA A 27 7.90 5.59 -5.87
C ALA A 27 8.61 4.97 -7.09
N LYS A 28 7.91 4.89 -8.23
CA LYS A 28 8.50 4.46 -9.50
C LYS A 28 9.44 5.50 -10.09
N ALA A 29 9.07 6.78 -10.05
CA ALA A 29 9.89 7.86 -10.57
C ALA A 29 11.22 8.00 -9.80
N GLU A 30 11.18 7.82 -8.48
CA GLU A 30 12.36 7.89 -7.61
C GLU A 30 13.15 6.57 -7.52
N ASN A 31 12.69 5.50 -8.20
CA ASN A 31 13.26 4.15 -8.10
C ASN A 31 13.41 3.69 -6.64
N LEU A 32 12.35 3.87 -5.85
CA LEU A 32 12.32 3.39 -4.47
C LEU A 32 12.36 1.86 -4.41
N ASP A 33 12.45 1.35 -3.20
CA ASP A 33 12.49 -0.07 -2.92
C ASP A 33 11.39 -0.85 -3.66
N HIS A 34 11.80 -1.95 -4.31
CA HIS A 34 10.91 -2.72 -5.17
C HIS A 34 9.77 -3.38 -4.37
N TYR A 35 10.05 -3.82 -3.14
CA TYR A 35 9.04 -4.41 -2.29
C TYR A 35 8.01 -3.36 -1.85
N PHE A 36 8.44 -2.13 -1.57
CA PHE A 36 7.52 -1.01 -1.30
C PHE A 36 6.61 -0.70 -2.49
N ILE A 37 7.15 -0.66 -3.71
CA ILE A 37 6.35 -0.43 -4.94
C ILE A 37 5.31 -1.53 -5.12
N GLN A 38 5.69 -2.80 -4.89
CA GLN A 38 4.77 -3.94 -4.96
C GLN A 38 3.63 -3.86 -3.94
N LEU A 39 3.89 -3.34 -2.73
CA LEU A 39 2.84 -3.14 -1.73
C LEU A 39 1.79 -2.12 -2.19
N LEU A 40 2.22 -1.02 -2.81
CA LEU A 40 1.32 0.00 -3.36
C LEU A 40 0.52 -0.55 -4.54
N GLU A 41 1.16 -1.31 -5.42
CA GLU A 41 0.52 -1.95 -6.57
C GLU A 41 -0.52 -2.98 -6.15
N ALA A 42 -0.21 -3.81 -5.14
CA ALA A 42 -1.14 -4.79 -4.59
C ALA A 42 -2.39 -4.11 -3.99
N GLU A 43 -2.21 -3.00 -3.26
CA GLU A 43 -3.35 -2.25 -2.71
C GLU A 43 -4.19 -1.60 -3.82
N LEU A 44 -3.58 -1.01 -4.85
CA LEU A 44 -4.28 -0.46 -6.01
C LEU A 44 -5.10 -1.52 -6.75
N LEU A 45 -4.52 -2.72 -6.93
CA LEU A 45 -5.19 -3.84 -7.58
C LEU A 45 -6.39 -4.32 -6.76
N LYS A 46 -6.23 -4.48 -5.44
CA LYS A 46 -7.33 -4.86 -4.54
C LYS A 46 -8.54 -3.93 -4.65
N ARG A 47 -8.30 -2.61 -4.72
CA ARG A 47 -9.38 -1.61 -4.86
C ARG A 47 -10.05 -1.65 -6.23
N LYS A 48 -9.28 -1.88 -7.30
CA LYS A 48 -9.82 -2.04 -8.66
C LYS A 48 -10.66 -3.30 -8.82
N GLU A 49 -10.25 -4.40 -8.21
CA GLU A 49 -10.97 -5.67 -8.27
C GLU A 49 -12.19 -5.70 -7.32
N GLY A 50 -12.38 -4.65 -6.50
CA GLY A 50 -13.47 -4.60 -5.53
C GLY A 50 -13.46 -5.78 -4.56
N CYS A 51 -12.28 -6.34 -4.28
CA CYS A 51 -12.15 -7.54 -3.47
C CYS A 51 -12.41 -7.18 -1.99
N VAL A 52 -13.68 -7.28 -1.62
CA VAL A 52 -14.17 -7.18 -0.24
C VAL A 52 -13.64 -8.42 0.50
N TYR A 53 -12.77 -8.20 1.48
CA TYR A 53 -12.39 -9.24 2.46
C TYR A 53 -13.60 -9.74 3.23
#